data_AF-A0A9X7DNT2-F1
#
_entry.id   AF-A0A9X7DNT2-F1
#
_cell.length_a   1.000
_cell.length_b   1.000
_cell.length_c   1.000
_cell.angle_alpha   90.00
_cell.angle_beta   90.00
_cell.angle_gamma   90.00
#
_symmetry.space_group_name_H-M   'P 1'
#
loop_
_entity.id
_entity.type
_entity.pdbx_description
1 polymer ?
#
loop_
_entity_poly.entity_id
_entity_poly.type
_entity_poly.pdbx_seq_one_letter_code
_entity_poly.pdbx_strand_id
1 'polypeptide(L)'
;MKNYIGFATAGCIMTMVFFMLVNFITSPSTIWFIYPCFFILFWPISLYFIGKRSTKQFSIFSSIVLLAFLLTENLIHSPDYLWFFYAAFPIISWPILMHLGKNARTLPIALLGSIITIAYYGLLNFISSPDYLWVIYPAFAIIWWPLSIYHANRKSFVAFSFTASILISLFFIIVNIISSPDTIWAVYPIFAVIWWPLSMYFYSYKKKQI
;
A
#
# COMPACT_ATOMS: atom_id res chain seq x y z
N MET A 1 21.17 20.11 -7.13
CA MET A 1 20.17 19.93 -6.05
C MET A 1 19.61 21.24 -5.51
N LYS A 2 20.45 22.22 -5.11
CA LYS A 2 19.97 23.48 -4.50
C LYS A 2 18.95 24.25 -5.36
N ASN A 3 19.20 24.37 -6.67
CA ASN A 3 18.27 25.06 -7.60
C ASN A 3 16.92 24.31 -7.73
N TYR A 4 16.91 22.98 -7.67
CA TYR A 4 15.68 22.18 -7.71
C TYR A 4 14.86 22.32 -6.43
N ILE A 5 15.51 22.46 -5.27
CA ILE A 5 14.81 22.72 -4.00
C ILE A 5 14.16 24.09 -4.06
N GLY A 6 14.88 25.13 -4.50
CA GLY A 6 14.33 26.48 -4.65
C GLY A 6 13.13 26.52 -5.61
N PHE A 7 13.24 25.85 -6.76
CA PHE A 7 12.13 25.71 -7.71
C PHE A 7 10.92 24.99 -7.09
N ALA A 8 11.13 23.84 -6.45
CA ALA A 8 10.06 23.08 -5.83
C ALA A 8 9.39 23.86 -4.69
N THR A 9 10.16 24.57 -3.86
CA THR A 9 9.62 25.43 -2.80
C THR A 9 8.76 26.56 -3.37
N ALA A 10 9.24 27.27 -4.41
CA ALA A 10 8.45 28.32 -5.06
C ALA A 10 7.17 27.77 -5.70
N GLY A 11 7.26 26.63 -6.39
CA GLY A 11 6.11 25.93 -6.97
C GLY A 11 5.10 25.50 -5.90
N CYS A 12 5.57 24.99 -4.76
CA CYS A 12 4.70 24.63 -3.64
C CYS A 12 3.96 25.85 -3.09
N ILE A 13 4.67 26.95 -2.82
CA ILE A 13 4.06 28.18 -2.31
C ILE A 13 3.00 28.70 -3.29
N MET A 14 3.32 28.75 -4.59
CA MET A 14 2.39 29.21 -5.61
C MET A 14 1.13 28.33 -5.66
N THR A 15 1.28 27.00 -5.67
CA THR A 15 0.14 26.07 -5.69
C THR A 15 -0.67 26.12 -4.40
N MET A 16 -0.03 26.33 -3.25
CA MET A 16 -0.74 26.49 -1.97
C MET A 16 -1.60 27.75 -1.95
N VAL A 17 -1.04 28.88 -2.41
CA VAL A 17 -1.78 30.14 -2.54
C VAL A 17 -2.95 29.95 -3.52
N PHE A 18 -2.71 29.26 -4.64
CA PHE A 18 -3.78 28.94 -5.58
C PHE A 18 -4.91 28.13 -4.92
N PHE A 19 -4.61 27.03 -4.21
CA PHE A 19 -5.65 26.25 -3.53
C PHE A 19 -6.38 27.04 -2.45
N MET A 20 -5.66 27.87 -1.70
CA MET A 20 -6.25 28.77 -0.70
C MET A 20 -7.25 29.74 -1.36
N LEU A 21 -6.87 30.38 -2.47
CA LEU A 21 -7.76 31.28 -3.22
C LEU A 21 -8.98 30.54 -3.76
N VAL A 22 -8.78 29.39 -4.41
CA VAL A 22 -9.89 28.58 -4.95
C VAL A 22 -10.85 28.19 -3.83
N ASN A 23 -10.34 27.74 -2.69
CA ASN A 23 -11.19 27.36 -1.56
C ASN A 23 -12.04 28.54 -1.06
N PHE A 24 -11.45 29.71 -0.82
CA PHE A 24 -12.23 30.85 -0.32
C PHE A 24 -13.25 31.37 -1.33
N ILE A 25 -13.01 31.19 -2.63
CA ILE A 25 -13.97 31.57 -3.68
C ILE A 25 -15.11 30.56 -3.79
N THR A 26 -14.83 29.25 -3.76
CA THR A 26 -15.82 28.22 -4.06
C THR A 26 -16.56 27.70 -2.83
N SER A 27 -15.91 27.68 -1.66
CA SER A 27 -16.44 27.05 -0.43
C SER A 27 -15.86 27.71 0.82
N PRO A 28 -16.18 28.98 1.11
CA PRO A 28 -15.58 29.74 2.22
C PRO A 28 -15.92 29.16 3.61
N SER A 29 -16.98 28.36 3.73
CA SER A 29 -17.39 27.74 4.98
C SER A 29 -16.55 26.52 5.38
N THR A 30 -15.77 25.94 4.47
CA THR A 30 -14.97 24.72 4.71
C THR A 30 -13.52 24.95 4.31
N ILE A 31 -12.57 24.73 5.23
CA ILE A 31 -11.14 24.99 4.97
C ILE A 31 -10.48 23.73 4.39
N TRP A 32 -10.87 23.34 3.16
CA TRP A 32 -10.37 22.14 2.51
C TRP A 32 -8.97 22.29 1.88
N PHE A 33 -8.48 23.50 1.63
CA PHE A 33 -7.18 23.70 0.98
C PHE A 33 -6.00 23.14 1.80
N ILE A 34 -6.16 22.98 3.12
CA ILE A 34 -5.13 22.46 4.03
C ILE A 34 -4.70 21.05 3.61
N TYR A 35 -5.63 20.20 3.17
CA TYR A 35 -5.38 18.82 2.77
C TYR A 35 -4.35 18.70 1.63
N PRO A 36 -4.59 19.27 0.42
CA PRO A 36 -3.60 19.20 -0.66
C PRO A 36 -2.32 19.98 -0.33
N CYS A 37 -2.41 21.10 0.41
CA CYS A 37 -1.22 21.86 0.82
C CYS A 37 -0.28 21.03 1.69
N PHE A 38 -0.81 20.27 2.65
CA PHE A 38 -0.03 19.38 3.49
C PHE A 38 0.78 18.37 2.67
N PHE A 39 0.17 17.70 1.69
CA PHE A 39 0.89 16.73 0.85
C PHE A 39 1.89 17.38 -0.11
N ILE A 40 1.60 18.59 -0.62
CA ILE A 40 2.52 19.33 -1.48
C ILE A 40 3.83 19.68 -0.75
N LEU A 41 3.79 19.95 0.57
CA LEU A 41 5.01 20.20 1.36
C LEU A 41 6.00 19.03 1.31
N PHE A 42 5.53 17.79 1.13
CA PHE A 42 6.42 16.63 1.04
C PHE A 42 7.36 16.70 -0.18
N TRP A 43 6.99 17.43 -1.22
CA TRP A 43 7.84 17.53 -2.42
C TRP A 43 9.20 18.20 -2.15
N PRO A 44 9.28 19.48 -1.69
CA PRO A 44 10.56 20.11 -1.39
C PRO A 44 11.30 19.42 -0.24
N ILE A 45 10.57 18.89 0.75
CA ILE A 45 11.15 18.11 1.85
C ILE A 45 11.85 16.86 1.29
N SER A 46 11.20 16.12 0.39
CA SER A 46 11.79 14.93 -0.24
C SER A 46 13.07 15.27 -1.00
N LEU A 47 13.08 16.37 -1.77
CA LEU A 47 14.26 16.82 -2.51
C LEU A 47 15.41 17.21 -1.58
N TYR A 48 15.11 17.83 -0.44
CA TYR A 48 16.11 18.15 0.58
C TYR A 48 16.79 16.87 1.13
N PHE A 49 16.01 15.87 1.53
CA PHE A 49 16.57 14.62 2.05
C PHE A 49 17.27 13.77 0.98
N ILE A 50 16.77 13.76 -0.26
CA ILE A 50 17.45 13.14 -1.41
C ILE A 50 18.80 13.82 -1.63
N GLY A 51 18.87 15.15 -1.53
CA GLY A 51 20.12 15.92 -1.67
C GLY A 51 21.17 15.55 -0.63
N LYS A 52 20.73 15.18 0.57
CA LYS A 52 21.60 14.68 1.65
C LYS A 52 21.83 13.16 1.62
N ARG A 53 21.31 12.45 0.61
CA ARG A 53 21.32 10.97 0.51
C ARG A 53 20.73 10.28 1.75
N SER A 54 19.83 10.95 2.47
CA SER A 54 19.32 10.51 3.76
C SER A 54 17.88 10.00 3.67
N THR A 55 17.67 9.00 2.82
CA THR A 55 16.33 8.43 2.55
C THR A 55 15.73 7.73 3.77
N LYS A 56 16.56 7.20 4.67
CA LYS A 56 16.11 6.60 5.94
C LYS A 56 15.53 7.65 6.89
N GLN A 57 16.23 8.78 7.07
CA GLN A 57 15.72 9.87 7.91
C GLN A 57 14.46 10.48 7.30
N PHE A 58 14.39 10.59 5.97
CA PHE A 58 13.17 11.02 5.28
C PHE A 58 11.97 10.13 5.62
N SER A 59 12.14 8.80 5.59
CA SER A 59 11.03 7.89 5.95
C SER A 59 10.57 8.07 7.39
N ILE A 60 11.50 8.24 8.35
CA ILE A 60 11.13 8.46 9.76
C ILE A 60 10.37 9.76 9.92
N PHE A 61 10.93 10.87 9.40
CA PHE A 61 10.32 12.19 9.49
C PHE A 61 8.93 12.18 8.84
N SER A 62 8.84 11.64 7.62
CA SER A 62 7.58 11.57 6.87
C SER A 62 6.54 10.74 7.59
N SER A 63 6.92 9.59 8.15
CA SER A 63 6.01 8.76 8.93
C SER A 63 5.51 9.49 10.17
N ILE A 64 6.36 10.17 10.93
CA ILE A 64 5.93 10.93 12.12
C ILE A 64 4.93 12.02 11.73
N VAL A 65 5.26 12.83 10.71
CA VAL A 65 4.41 13.93 10.27
C VAL A 65 3.06 13.43 9.70
N LEU A 66 3.08 12.36 8.89
CA LEU A 66 1.86 11.74 8.37
C LEU A 66 1.01 11.16 9.50
N LEU A 67 1.63 10.49 10.47
CA LEU A 67 0.90 9.89 11.59
C LEU A 67 0.24 10.96 12.45
N ALA A 68 0.97 12.04 12.77
CA ALA A 68 0.43 13.16 13.52
C ALA A 68 -0.76 13.80 12.79
N PHE A 69 -0.61 14.06 11.49
CA PHE A 69 -1.67 14.63 10.67
C PHE A 69 -2.93 13.76 10.65
N LEU A 70 -2.79 12.47 10.34
CA LEU A 70 -3.93 11.56 10.27
C LEU A 70 -4.60 11.35 11.64
N LEU A 71 -3.82 11.32 12.73
CA LEU A 71 -4.37 11.25 14.08
C LEU A 71 -5.17 12.51 14.40
N THR A 72 -4.64 13.70 14.09
CA THR A 72 -5.36 14.96 14.29
C THR A 72 -6.66 14.99 13.50
N GLU A 73 -6.65 14.63 12.22
CA GLU A 73 -7.86 14.56 11.39
C GLU A 73 -8.88 13.57 11.95
N ASN A 74 -8.42 12.40 12.41
CA ASN A 74 -9.31 11.42 13.01
C ASN A 74 -9.98 11.97 14.28
N LEU A 75 -9.22 12.59 15.17
CA LEU A 75 -9.77 13.13 16.43
C LEU A 75 -10.72 14.30 16.22
N ILE A 76 -10.51 15.10 15.16
CA ILE A 76 -11.39 16.23 14.83
C ILE A 76 -12.71 15.76 14.23
N HIS A 77 -12.67 14.84 13.26
CA HIS A 77 -13.85 14.49 12.46
C HIS A 77 -14.60 13.26 12.94
N SER A 78 -13.91 12.31 13.59
CA SER A 78 -14.50 11.02 13.97
C SER A 78 -13.83 10.45 15.23
N PRO A 79 -13.89 11.13 16.38
CA PRO A 79 -13.19 10.71 17.59
C PRO A 79 -13.66 9.35 18.11
N ASP A 80 -14.93 8.99 17.87
CA ASP A 80 -15.52 7.74 18.33
C ASP A 80 -15.02 6.51 17.55
N TYR A 81 -14.43 6.72 16.36
CA TYR A 81 -13.94 5.64 15.51
C TYR A 81 -12.52 5.94 15.03
N LEU A 82 -11.54 5.26 15.64
CA LEU A 82 -10.12 5.50 15.40
C LEU A 82 -9.61 4.86 14.10
N TRP A 83 -10.11 5.34 12.96
CA TRP A 83 -9.71 4.91 11.62
C TRP A 83 -8.22 5.16 11.31
N PHE A 84 -7.54 5.99 12.08
CA PHE A 84 -6.10 6.23 12.00
C PHE A 84 -5.28 4.94 12.09
N PHE A 85 -5.69 3.97 12.93
CA PHE A 85 -4.96 2.71 13.11
C PHE A 85 -4.80 1.92 11.81
N TYR A 86 -5.78 2.00 10.90
CA TYR A 86 -5.74 1.33 9.60
C TYR A 86 -4.58 1.85 8.74
N ALA A 87 -4.30 3.16 8.79
CA ALA A 87 -3.20 3.78 8.06
C ALA A 87 -1.87 3.73 8.84
N ALA A 88 -1.92 3.64 10.17
CA ALA A 88 -0.74 3.74 11.02
C ALA A 88 0.28 2.61 10.74
N PHE A 89 -0.20 1.37 10.63
CA PHE A 89 0.67 0.21 10.42
C PHE A 89 1.55 0.29 9.17
N PRO A 90 1.02 0.53 7.94
CA PRO A 90 1.87 0.64 6.76
C PRO A 90 2.82 1.84 6.82
N ILE A 91 2.38 2.96 7.43
CA ILE A 91 3.22 4.16 7.60
C ILE A 91 4.38 3.88 8.57
N ILE A 92 4.17 3.11 9.65
CA ILE A 92 5.22 2.69 10.59
C ILE A 92 6.12 1.61 9.96
N SER A 93 5.54 0.71 9.17
CA SER A 93 6.28 -0.38 8.51
C SER A 93 7.29 0.17 7.49
N TRP A 94 6.98 1.28 6.84
CA TRP A 94 7.85 1.90 5.84
C TRP A 94 9.27 2.23 6.35
N PRO A 95 9.47 3.02 7.43
CA PRO A 95 10.80 3.27 7.97
C PRO A 95 11.47 1.98 8.47
N ILE A 96 10.74 1.04 9.08
CA ILE A 96 11.30 -0.24 9.50
C ILE A 96 11.93 -0.98 8.31
N LEU A 97 11.20 -1.10 7.20
CA LEU A 97 11.68 -1.74 5.97
C LEU A 97 12.86 -0.99 5.34
N MET A 98 12.84 0.35 5.36
CA MET A 98 13.95 1.17 4.88
C MET A 98 15.24 0.94 5.70
N HIS A 99 15.11 0.68 7.00
CA HIS A 99 16.26 0.38 7.88
C HIS A 99 16.76 -1.06 7.69
N LEU A 100 15.85 -2.03 7.52
CA LEU A 100 16.19 -3.41 7.16
C LEU A 100 16.93 -3.50 5.82
N GLY A 101 16.64 -2.59 4.88
CA GLY A 101 17.38 -2.47 3.62
C GLY A 101 17.37 -3.77 2.80
N LYS A 102 18.55 -4.37 2.59
CA LYS A 102 18.66 -5.63 1.82
C LYS A 102 17.97 -6.81 2.52
N ASN A 103 17.91 -6.79 3.85
CA ASN A 103 17.31 -7.87 4.62
C ASN A 103 15.80 -7.98 4.37
N ALA A 104 15.12 -6.88 4.01
CA ALA A 104 13.71 -6.88 3.62
C ALA A 104 13.40 -7.77 2.40
N ARG A 105 14.41 -8.21 1.64
CA ARG A 105 14.27 -9.13 0.50
C ARG A 105 14.45 -10.60 0.87
N THR A 106 14.64 -10.90 2.16
CA THR A 106 14.81 -12.28 2.63
C THR A 106 13.46 -12.92 2.92
N LEU A 107 13.33 -14.22 2.64
CA LEU A 107 12.10 -14.95 2.86
C LEU A 107 11.64 -14.94 4.34
N PRO A 108 12.52 -15.07 5.35
CA PRO A 108 12.10 -15.02 6.75
C PRO A 108 11.46 -13.68 7.13
N ILE A 109 12.03 -12.56 6.68
CA ILE A 109 11.48 -11.23 6.96
C ILE A 109 10.14 -11.03 6.25
N ALA A 110 10.01 -11.51 5.02
CA ALA A 110 8.74 -11.41 4.29
C ALA A 110 7.64 -12.26 4.95
N LEU A 111 7.95 -13.46 5.43
CA LEU A 111 7.02 -14.30 6.18
C LEU A 111 6.63 -13.66 7.51
N LEU A 112 7.61 -13.21 8.30
CA LEU A 112 7.37 -12.54 9.58
C LEU A 112 6.52 -11.28 9.39
N GLY A 113 6.88 -10.43 8.43
CA GLY A 113 6.15 -9.21 8.12
C GLY A 113 4.72 -9.49 7.65
N SER A 114 4.51 -10.55 6.86
CA SER A 114 3.16 -10.97 6.45
C SER A 114 2.32 -11.44 7.64
N ILE A 115 2.89 -12.28 8.52
CA ILE A 115 2.21 -12.76 9.72
C ILE A 115 1.83 -11.60 10.64
N ILE A 116 2.76 -10.68 10.90
CA ILE A 116 2.50 -9.49 11.72
C ILE A 116 1.40 -8.62 11.10
N THR A 117 1.45 -8.41 9.78
CA THR A 117 0.44 -7.61 9.07
C THR A 117 -0.94 -8.25 9.17
N ILE A 118 -1.05 -9.56 8.91
CA ILE A 118 -2.31 -10.29 8.99
C ILE A 118 -2.85 -10.29 10.41
N ALA A 119 -2.00 -10.53 11.41
CA ALA A 119 -2.39 -10.51 12.82
C ALA A 119 -2.88 -9.11 13.25
N TYR A 120 -2.17 -8.06 12.85
CA TYR A 120 -2.53 -6.68 13.15
C TYR A 120 -3.91 -6.32 12.58
N TYR A 121 -4.11 -6.53 11.28
CA TYR A 121 -5.39 -6.23 10.65
C TYR A 121 -6.50 -7.19 11.07
N GLY A 122 -6.18 -8.44 11.41
CA GLY A 122 -7.14 -9.39 11.99
C GLY A 122 -7.64 -8.94 13.36
N LEU A 123 -6.74 -8.42 14.20
CA LEU A 123 -7.12 -7.82 15.48
C LEU A 123 -7.99 -6.59 15.28
N LEU A 124 -7.63 -5.69 14.35
CA LEU A 124 -8.45 -4.52 14.02
C LEU A 124 -9.83 -4.92 13.50
N ASN A 125 -9.90 -5.95 12.66
CA ASN A 125 -11.16 -6.46 12.11
C ASN A 125 -12.06 -6.99 13.22
N PHE A 126 -11.50 -7.80 14.14
CA PHE A 126 -12.21 -8.36 15.27
C PHE A 126 -12.78 -7.28 16.20
N ILE A 127 -12.01 -6.23 16.48
CA ILE A 127 -12.42 -5.15 17.38
C ILE A 127 -13.44 -4.22 16.72
N SER A 128 -13.22 -3.85 15.45
CA SER A 128 -13.95 -2.73 14.83
C SER A 128 -15.16 -3.17 14.00
N SER A 129 -15.12 -4.36 13.40
CA SER A 129 -16.15 -4.82 12.46
C SER A 129 -16.20 -6.34 12.40
N PRO A 130 -16.55 -7.03 13.50
CA PRO A 130 -16.51 -8.49 13.57
C PRO A 130 -17.46 -9.17 12.59
N ASP A 131 -18.53 -8.48 12.16
CA ASP A 131 -19.58 -9.03 11.29
C ASP A 131 -19.10 -9.29 9.85
N TYR A 132 -18.01 -8.63 9.43
CA TYR A 132 -17.49 -8.75 8.08
C TYR A 132 -15.98 -8.96 8.09
N LEU A 133 -15.53 -10.06 7.49
CA LEU A 133 -14.14 -10.50 7.51
C LEU A 133 -13.28 -9.75 6.47
N TRP A 134 -13.15 -8.42 6.60
CA TRP A 134 -12.37 -7.61 5.68
C TRP A 134 -10.85 -7.86 5.76
N VAL A 135 -10.33 -8.53 6.80
CA VAL A 135 -8.90 -8.90 6.91
C VAL A 135 -8.41 -9.73 5.71
N ILE A 136 -9.31 -10.40 4.98
CA ILE A 136 -8.96 -11.15 3.77
C ILE A 136 -8.29 -10.28 2.69
N TYR A 137 -8.62 -8.98 2.61
CA TYR A 137 -8.06 -8.07 1.61
C TYR A 137 -6.58 -7.74 1.87
N PRO A 138 -6.19 -7.19 3.05
CA PRO A 138 -4.78 -6.97 3.34
C PRO A 138 -3.99 -8.28 3.44
N ALA A 139 -4.62 -9.38 3.89
CA ALA A 139 -3.98 -10.69 3.91
C ALA A 139 -3.61 -11.16 2.49
N PHE A 140 -4.57 -11.08 1.55
CA PHE A 140 -4.31 -11.37 0.15
C PHE A 140 -3.15 -10.53 -0.39
N ALA A 141 -3.18 -9.20 -0.17
CA ALA A 141 -2.14 -8.30 -0.66
C ALA A 141 -0.74 -8.63 -0.09
N ILE A 142 -0.63 -8.87 1.22
CA ILE A 142 0.68 -9.06 1.86
C ILE A 142 1.31 -10.43 1.54
N ILE A 143 0.51 -11.47 1.30
CA ILE A 143 1.00 -12.82 0.95
C ILE A 143 1.79 -12.83 -0.37
N TRP A 144 1.54 -11.87 -1.27
CA TRP A 144 2.35 -11.71 -2.49
C TRP A 144 3.83 -11.48 -2.20
N TRP A 145 4.16 -10.87 -1.07
CA TRP A 145 5.54 -10.54 -0.71
C TRP A 145 6.42 -11.79 -0.49
N PRO A 146 6.10 -12.73 0.43
CA PRO A 146 6.87 -13.96 0.57
C PRO A 146 6.78 -14.86 -0.66
N LEU A 147 5.62 -14.91 -1.34
CA LEU A 147 5.45 -15.70 -2.56
C LEU A 147 6.41 -15.25 -3.67
N SER A 148 6.48 -13.94 -3.90
CA SER A 148 7.36 -13.35 -4.92
C SER A 148 8.83 -13.61 -4.60
N ILE A 149 9.25 -13.44 -3.34
CA ILE A 149 10.63 -13.71 -2.92
C ILE A 149 10.99 -15.20 -3.10
N TYR A 150 10.11 -16.11 -2.68
CA TYR A 150 10.34 -17.55 -2.80
C TYR A 150 10.60 -17.97 -4.25
N HIS A 151 9.75 -17.54 -5.17
CA HIS A 151 9.87 -17.91 -6.58
C HIS A 151 10.97 -17.15 -7.32
N ALA A 152 11.21 -15.87 -6.99
CA ALA A 152 12.30 -15.09 -7.57
C ALA A 152 13.66 -15.71 -7.24
N ASN A 153 13.87 -16.13 -5.99
CA ASN A 153 15.12 -16.77 -5.57
C ASN A 153 15.38 -18.11 -6.30
N ARG A 154 14.31 -18.85 -6.63
CA ARG A 154 14.39 -20.12 -7.36
C ARG A 154 14.32 -19.95 -8.88
N LYS A 155 14.15 -18.72 -9.38
CA LYS A 155 13.90 -18.41 -10.81
C LYS A 155 12.76 -19.24 -11.42
N SER A 156 11.77 -19.60 -10.63
CA SER A 156 10.70 -20.53 -11.02
C SER A 156 9.43 -19.80 -11.48
N PHE A 157 9.56 -19.00 -12.54
CA PHE A 157 8.51 -18.10 -13.04
C PHE A 157 7.22 -18.83 -13.47
N VAL A 158 7.34 -20.03 -14.06
CA VAL A 158 6.15 -20.83 -14.41
C VAL A 158 5.44 -21.30 -13.14
N ALA A 159 6.16 -21.84 -12.16
CA ALA A 159 5.56 -22.25 -10.89
C ALA A 159 4.93 -21.06 -10.14
N PHE A 160 5.54 -19.87 -10.22
CA PHE A 160 4.97 -18.63 -9.67
C PHE A 160 3.61 -18.31 -10.28
N SER A 161 3.46 -18.42 -11.60
CA SER A 161 2.16 -18.17 -12.25
C SER A 161 1.08 -19.13 -11.75
N PHE A 162 1.40 -20.41 -11.53
CA PHE A 162 0.45 -21.36 -10.95
C PHE A 162 0.10 -21.02 -9.49
N THR A 163 1.08 -20.77 -8.63
CA THR A 163 0.84 -20.48 -7.21
C THR A 163 0.11 -19.16 -7.01
N ALA A 164 0.45 -18.14 -7.79
CA ALA A 164 -0.24 -16.84 -7.76
C ALA A 164 -1.67 -16.94 -8.32
N SER A 165 -1.90 -17.71 -9.39
CA SER A 165 -3.27 -17.95 -9.89
C SER A 165 -4.13 -18.70 -8.88
N ILE A 166 -3.57 -19.66 -8.13
CA ILE A 166 -4.27 -20.32 -7.01
C ILE A 166 -4.61 -19.32 -5.92
N LEU A 167 -3.66 -18.49 -5.50
CA LEU A 167 -3.88 -17.46 -4.47
C LEU A 167 -5.00 -16.49 -4.87
N ILE A 168 -4.97 -15.98 -6.11
CA ILE A 168 -6.01 -15.09 -6.65
C ILE A 168 -7.36 -15.80 -6.70
N SER A 169 -7.39 -17.06 -7.15
CA SER A 169 -8.64 -17.82 -7.26
C SER A 169 -9.28 -18.08 -5.89
N LEU A 170 -8.47 -18.50 -4.91
CA LEU A 170 -8.92 -18.66 -3.52
C LEU A 170 -9.45 -17.35 -2.94
N PHE A 171 -8.75 -16.23 -3.18
CA PHE A 171 -9.22 -14.91 -2.77
C PHE A 171 -10.61 -14.59 -3.33
N PHE A 172 -10.83 -14.74 -4.64
CA PHE A 172 -12.13 -14.45 -5.23
C PHE A 172 -13.24 -15.40 -4.77
N ILE A 173 -12.94 -16.69 -4.56
CA ILE A 173 -13.90 -17.65 -3.98
C ILE A 173 -14.31 -17.21 -2.58
N ILE A 174 -13.34 -16.87 -1.72
CA ILE A 174 -13.61 -16.43 -0.35
C ILE A 174 -14.43 -15.13 -0.34
N VAL A 175 -14.05 -14.14 -1.15
CA VAL A 175 -14.79 -12.88 -1.25
C VAL A 175 -16.22 -13.12 -1.73
N ASN A 176 -16.42 -14.00 -2.71
CA ASN A 176 -17.74 -14.32 -3.23
C ASN A 176 -18.64 -14.99 -2.17
N ILE A 177 -18.10 -15.97 -1.43
CA ILE A 177 -18.83 -16.65 -0.33
C ILE A 177 -19.24 -15.65 0.76
N ILE A 178 -18.35 -14.72 1.13
CA ILE A 178 -18.60 -13.80 2.25
C ILE A 178 -19.47 -12.61 1.83
N SER A 179 -19.32 -12.11 0.59
CA SER A 179 -19.96 -10.85 0.15
C SER A 179 -21.27 -11.08 -0.59
N SER A 180 -21.38 -12.17 -1.36
CA SER A 180 -22.52 -12.39 -2.28
C SER A 180 -22.72 -13.89 -2.53
N PRO A 181 -23.10 -14.67 -1.49
CA PRO A 181 -23.23 -16.12 -1.59
C PRO A 181 -24.28 -16.55 -2.62
N ASP A 182 -25.30 -15.72 -2.87
CA ASP A 182 -26.40 -16.01 -3.78
C ASP A 182 -26.04 -15.84 -5.26
N THR A 183 -24.86 -15.32 -5.59
CA THR A 183 -24.44 -15.08 -6.98
C THR A 183 -23.02 -15.53 -7.22
N ILE A 184 -22.81 -16.52 -8.09
CA ILE A 184 -21.49 -17.11 -8.38
C ILE A 184 -20.72 -16.24 -9.37
N TRP A 185 -20.16 -15.11 -8.93
CA TRP A 185 -19.39 -14.21 -9.79
C TRP A 185 -17.87 -14.47 -9.78
N ALA A 186 -17.34 -15.25 -8.83
CA ALA A 186 -15.90 -15.55 -8.74
C ALA A 186 -15.34 -16.27 -9.98
N VAL A 187 -16.18 -16.97 -10.75
CA VAL A 187 -15.77 -17.72 -11.95
C VAL A 187 -15.20 -16.79 -13.03
N TYR A 188 -15.73 -15.57 -13.18
CA TYR A 188 -15.27 -14.63 -14.20
C TYR A 188 -13.80 -14.21 -14.01
N PRO A 189 -13.36 -13.67 -12.86
CA PRO A 189 -11.96 -13.34 -12.65
C PRO A 189 -11.06 -14.57 -12.59
N ILE A 190 -11.53 -15.72 -12.08
CA ILE A 190 -10.76 -16.97 -12.08
C ILE A 190 -10.42 -17.41 -13.50
N PHE A 191 -11.42 -17.39 -14.39
CA PHE A 191 -11.22 -17.73 -15.79
C PHE A 191 -10.15 -16.85 -16.44
N ALA A 192 -10.19 -15.54 -16.20
CA ALA A 192 -9.18 -14.62 -16.70
C ALA A 192 -7.76 -14.95 -16.17
N VAL A 193 -7.66 -15.29 -14.89
CA VAL A 193 -6.38 -15.55 -14.22
C VAL A 193 -5.74 -16.88 -14.64
N ILE A 194 -6.51 -17.87 -15.08
CA ILE A 194 -5.99 -19.16 -15.58
C ILE A 194 -5.19 -19.00 -16.89
N TRP A 195 -5.45 -17.95 -17.68
CA TRP A 195 -4.67 -17.67 -18.88
C TRP A 195 -3.21 -17.35 -18.59
N TRP A 196 -2.91 -16.84 -17.39
CA TRP A 196 -1.54 -16.52 -17.01
C TRP A 196 -0.62 -17.75 -16.94
N PRO A 197 -0.89 -18.80 -16.13
CA PRO A 197 -0.07 -20.01 -16.12
C PRO A 197 -0.08 -20.73 -17.46
N LEU A 198 -1.20 -20.71 -18.19
CA LEU A 198 -1.28 -21.30 -19.54
C LEU A 198 -0.29 -20.63 -20.51
N SER A 199 -0.28 -19.30 -20.55
CA SER A 199 0.65 -18.54 -21.41
C SER A 199 2.12 -18.78 -21.03
N MET A 200 2.43 -18.82 -19.73
CA MET A 200 3.78 -19.08 -19.23
C MET A 200 4.24 -20.51 -19.54
N TYR A 201 3.33 -21.48 -19.45
CA TYR A 201 3.59 -22.87 -19.82
C TYR A 201 3.94 -23.00 -21.31
N PHE A 202 3.11 -22.45 -22.20
CA PHE A 202 3.36 -22.51 -23.64
C PHE A 202 4.63 -21.75 -24.05
N TYR A 203 4.92 -20.60 -23.43
CA TYR A 203 6.17 -19.88 -23.66
C TYR A 203 7.39 -20.72 -23.29
N SER A 204 7.37 -21.36 -22.12
CA SER A 204 8.47 -22.22 -21.65
C SER A 204 8.63 -23.47 -22.52
N TYR A 205 7.52 -24.06 -22.97
CA TYR A 205 7.53 -25.21 -23.87
C TYR A 205 8.14 -24.86 -25.24
N LYS A 206 7.71 -23.75 -25.85
CA LYS A 206 8.24 -23.28 -27.14
C LYS A 206 9.74 -22.99 -27.06
N LYS A 207 10.21 -22.39 -25.96
CA LYS A 207 11.65 -22.13 -25.74
C LYS A 207 12.50 -23.41 -25.69
N LYS A 208 11.93 -24.55 -25.31
CA LYS A 208 12.64 -25.84 -25.28
C LYS A 208 12.72 -26.53 -26.65
N GLN A 209 11.90 -26.12 -27.62
CA GLN A 209 11.84 -26.72 -28.96
C GLN A 209 12.67 -25.97 -30.02
N ILE A 210 13.19 -24.79 -29.68
CA ILE A 210 14.10 -23.98 -30.50
C ILE A 210 15.52 -24.16 -29.97
#